data_AF-A0A352FV55-F1
#
_entry.id   AF-A0A352FV55-F1
#
_cell.length_a   1.000
_cell.length_b   1.000
_cell.length_c   1.000
_cell.angle_alpha   90.00
_cell.angle_beta   90.00
_cell.angle_gamma   90.00
#
_symmetry.space_group_name_H-M   'P 1'
#
loop_
_entity.id
_entity.type
_entity.pdbx_description
1 polymer ?
#
loop_
_entity_poly.entity_id
_entity_poly.type
_entity_poly.pdbx_seq_one_letter_code
_entity_poly.pdbx_strand_id
1 'polypeptide(L)'
;MAEKTNETAKGVLVIYTGGTIGSKPKDPDPDSPQVVVPWRVLKEATPELMRLEGGNFGPIDCNETVGPLDSCNVGPKEWAQMAQIIAKNYEDYEGFVILHGTDTMVYTASALSFMLKGLGKPVILTGAQRSALVGVRNDATQNFITALEIANPKFSRLPVIPEVCVYFGGKLLRGNRAIKKDTSGYDAYETPNLPPLGEAGDKITINEKLIRAKPTQPFRAVTRLDTHVTTLMIYPGIHETPEVARKQLEIEGLRAAAVLAYGSGNIPTSSDEFLDIFREARRRGIILVNASQCRRGPVELGIYDTSAMLLEAGFIAGNDITLEAALCKLMTWLGDPDVTTEEVEARFQINEAGEQSISQHVTQFSGAKDKSIDASNTPPAYFRVPARPLEGTWGPQRIDRALLRFKKASLKSAEEEVKFRVFANLDDPAEASESHVGYAGEYKKWVKGGESEGIFIFDVTRAIKPIAKPGERVSLSLFVDTNGASFSWAEVELALLVREFGD
;
A
#
# COMPACT_ATOMS: atom_id res chain seq x y z
N MET A 1 29.48 32.44 27.37
CA MET A 1 28.29 32.81 26.58
C MET A 1 28.50 32.24 25.19
N ALA A 2 27.75 31.22 24.82
CA ALA A 2 27.80 30.70 23.45
C ALA A 2 26.95 31.63 22.57
N GLU A 3 27.54 32.12 21.48
CA GLU A 3 26.82 32.84 20.42
C GLU A 3 25.68 31.94 19.94
N LYS A 4 24.44 32.33 20.25
CA LYS A 4 23.27 31.83 19.53
C LYS A 4 23.38 32.42 18.12
N THR A 5 23.88 31.62 17.19
CA THR A 5 23.67 31.89 15.76
C THR A 5 22.18 32.09 15.57
N ASN A 6 21.82 33.31 15.20
CA ASN A 6 20.44 33.72 14.94
C ASN A 6 20.05 33.08 13.59
N GLU A 7 19.82 31.76 13.58
CA GLU A 7 19.17 31.11 12.45
C GLU A 7 17.79 31.76 12.31
N THR A 8 17.62 32.57 11.27
CA THR A 8 16.30 33.09 10.88
C THR A 8 15.33 31.92 10.83
N ALA A 9 14.22 32.02 11.56
CA ALA A 9 13.21 30.97 11.63
C ALA A 9 12.77 30.61 10.21
N LYS A 10 13.04 29.37 9.78
CA LYS A 10 12.53 28.83 8.53
C LYS A 10 11.01 28.68 8.70
N GLY A 11 10.26 29.10 7.69
CA GLY A 11 8.81 29.09 7.72
C GLY A 11 8.24 27.91 6.94
N VAL A 12 7.14 28.12 6.23
CA VAL A 12 6.47 27.08 5.42
C VAL A 12 6.34 27.56 3.98
N LEU A 13 6.63 26.66 3.04
CA LEU A 13 6.33 26.88 1.63
C LEU A 13 4.95 26.33 1.29
N VAL A 14 4.08 27.21 0.79
CA VAL A 14 2.78 26.86 0.25
C VAL A 14 2.93 26.56 -1.24
N ILE A 15 2.54 25.37 -1.69
CA ILE A 15 2.40 25.04 -3.11
C ILE A 15 0.92 25.19 -3.45
N TYR A 16 0.60 26.26 -4.17
CA TYR A 16 -0.79 26.57 -4.50
C TYR A 16 -1.14 25.97 -5.86
N THR A 17 -1.82 24.83 -5.84
CA THR A 17 -2.24 24.10 -7.04
C THR A 17 -3.70 24.40 -7.39
N GLY A 18 -4.36 25.30 -6.65
CA GLY A 18 -5.74 25.72 -6.85
C GLY A 18 -6.74 25.07 -5.91
N GLY A 19 -7.88 24.64 -6.46
CA GLY A 19 -9.00 24.09 -5.70
C GLY A 19 -9.97 25.11 -5.11
N THR A 20 -11.07 24.60 -4.57
CA THR A 20 -12.20 25.38 -4.04
C THR A 20 -11.79 26.37 -2.95
N ILE A 21 -10.70 26.13 -2.23
CA ILE A 21 -10.22 26.99 -1.14
C ILE A 21 -10.02 28.45 -1.58
N GLY A 22 -9.54 28.64 -2.81
CA GLY A 22 -9.33 29.94 -3.43
C GLY A 22 -10.11 30.07 -4.72
N SER A 23 -11.37 29.65 -4.76
CA SER A 23 -12.24 29.85 -5.93
C SER A 23 -13.32 30.90 -5.66
N LYS A 24 -13.84 31.53 -6.70
CA LYS A 24 -15.01 32.41 -6.61
C LYS A 24 -15.92 32.23 -7.83
N PRO A 25 -17.21 32.60 -7.74
CA PRO A 25 -18.06 32.69 -8.92
C PRO A 25 -17.37 33.54 -10.01
N LYS A 26 -17.36 33.04 -11.25
CA LYS A 26 -16.72 33.72 -12.38
C LYS A 26 -17.42 35.04 -12.72
N ASP A 27 -18.73 35.04 -12.58
CA ASP A 27 -19.61 36.16 -12.89
C ASP A 27 -20.23 36.72 -11.59
N PRO A 28 -20.86 37.91 -11.62
CA PRO A 28 -21.58 38.45 -10.46
C PRO A 28 -22.72 37.54 -9.98
N ASP A 29 -23.17 36.60 -10.81
CA ASP A 29 -24.11 35.55 -10.45
C ASP A 29 -23.44 34.56 -9.47
N PRO A 30 -23.92 34.45 -8.22
CA PRO A 30 -23.36 33.56 -7.21
C PRO A 30 -23.42 32.07 -7.60
N ASP A 31 -24.29 31.70 -8.54
CA ASP A 31 -24.44 30.33 -9.04
C ASP A 31 -23.57 30.06 -10.28
N SER A 32 -22.79 31.04 -10.74
CA SER A 32 -21.89 30.85 -11.88
C SER A 32 -20.78 29.83 -11.57
N PRO A 33 -20.28 29.10 -12.59
CA PRO A 33 -19.12 28.23 -12.44
C PRO A 33 -17.97 28.97 -11.76
N GLN A 34 -17.34 28.29 -10.80
CA GLN A 34 -16.28 28.92 -10.04
C GLN A 34 -14.95 28.88 -10.80
N VAL A 35 -14.15 29.92 -10.61
CA VAL A 35 -12.78 30.01 -11.11
C VAL A 35 -11.82 30.20 -9.95
N VAL A 36 -10.64 29.60 -10.06
CA VAL A 36 -9.59 29.73 -9.06
C VAL A 36 -8.93 31.11 -9.19
N VAL A 37 -8.70 31.80 -8.08
CA VAL A 37 -8.04 33.11 -8.04
C VAL A 37 -6.53 32.97 -7.85
N PRO A 38 -5.72 33.98 -8.19
CA PRO A 38 -4.30 33.99 -7.85
C PRO A 38 -4.06 34.01 -6.32
N TRP A 39 -2.92 33.49 -5.88
CA TRP A 39 -2.51 33.42 -4.46
C TRP A 39 -2.69 34.75 -3.73
N ARG A 40 -2.34 35.87 -4.36
CA ARG A 40 -2.48 37.21 -3.77
C ARG A 40 -3.90 37.45 -3.24
N VAL A 41 -4.92 37.07 -4.01
CA VAL A 41 -6.33 37.29 -3.66
C VAL A 41 -6.74 36.36 -2.51
N LEU A 42 -6.27 35.11 -2.51
CA LEU A 42 -6.49 34.19 -1.38
C LEU A 42 -5.80 34.67 -0.09
N LYS A 43 -4.57 35.19 -0.20
CA LYS A 43 -3.82 35.76 0.93
C LYS A 43 -4.55 36.97 1.52
N GLU A 44 -5.08 37.86 0.68
CA GLU A 44 -5.90 39.01 1.09
C GLU A 44 -7.22 38.56 1.78
N ALA A 45 -7.82 37.45 1.32
CA ALA A 45 -9.02 36.88 1.93
C ALA A 45 -8.76 36.10 3.23
N THR A 46 -7.49 35.89 3.61
CA THR A 46 -7.09 35.11 4.81
C THR A 46 -6.22 35.96 5.74
N PRO A 47 -6.78 36.98 6.42
CA PRO A 47 -6.02 37.92 7.26
C PRO A 47 -5.29 37.25 8.44
N GLU A 48 -5.70 36.04 8.84
CA GLU A 48 -5.04 35.23 9.86
C GLU A 48 -3.58 34.91 9.51
N LEU A 49 -3.22 34.86 8.22
CA LEU A 49 -1.84 34.65 7.77
C LEU A 49 -0.89 35.74 8.29
N MET A 50 -1.35 37.00 8.30
CA MET A 50 -0.54 38.12 8.81
C MET A 50 -0.30 37.99 10.32
N ARG A 51 -1.26 37.43 11.06
CA ARG A 51 -1.12 37.17 12.50
C ARG A 51 -0.11 36.06 12.77
N LEU A 52 -0.10 35.01 11.94
CA LEU A 52 0.92 33.96 12.01
C LEU A 52 2.33 34.53 11.72
N GLU A 53 2.49 35.25 10.61
CA GLU A 53 3.79 35.85 10.22
C GLU A 53 4.32 36.78 11.34
N GLY A 54 3.45 37.58 11.97
CA GLY A 54 3.79 38.44 13.11
C GLY A 54 4.10 37.69 14.42
N GLY A 55 3.74 36.41 14.52
CA GLY A 55 3.87 35.57 15.71
C GLY A 55 5.18 34.78 15.82
N ASN A 56 6.22 35.12 15.06
CA ASN A 56 7.47 34.34 14.94
C ASN A 56 7.27 32.97 14.25
N PHE A 57 6.30 32.86 13.34
CA PHE A 57 6.10 31.68 12.50
C PHE A 57 7.23 31.50 11.45
N GLY A 58 7.89 32.58 11.05
CA GLY A 58 8.76 32.61 9.88
C GLY A 58 7.98 32.93 8.59
N PRO A 59 8.63 32.93 7.41
CA PRO A 59 7.98 33.28 6.16
C PRO A 59 6.90 32.28 5.74
N ILE A 60 5.77 32.77 5.24
CA ILE A 60 4.75 31.98 4.55
C ILE A 60 4.82 32.34 3.06
N ASP A 61 5.70 31.65 2.36
CA ASP A 61 5.95 31.85 0.93
C ASP A 61 5.02 30.97 0.09
N CYS A 62 4.80 31.36 -1.17
CA CYS A 62 3.95 30.63 -2.08
C CYS A 62 4.64 30.33 -3.42
N ASN A 63 4.44 29.12 -3.92
CA ASN A 63 4.79 28.71 -5.26
C ASN A 63 3.52 28.37 -6.06
N GLU A 64 3.30 29.11 -7.16
CA GLU A 64 2.16 28.94 -8.06
C GLU A 64 2.57 28.27 -9.40
N THR A 65 3.75 27.63 -9.48
CA THR A 65 4.32 27.12 -10.75
C THR A 65 3.50 25.99 -11.36
N VAL A 66 2.87 25.14 -10.53
CA VAL A 66 1.92 24.12 -11.01
C VAL A 66 0.68 24.78 -11.62
N GLY A 67 0.41 26.02 -11.23
CA GLY A 67 -0.77 26.78 -11.60
C GLY A 67 -1.99 26.39 -10.78
N PRO A 68 -2.97 27.30 -10.64
CA PRO A 68 -4.27 26.93 -10.13
C PRO A 68 -4.97 26.02 -11.15
N LEU A 69 -5.16 24.76 -10.79
CA LEU A 69 -5.84 23.74 -11.58
C LEU A 69 -7.10 23.28 -10.85
N ASP A 70 -8.07 22.81 -11.64
CA ASP A 70 -9.11 21.92 -11.11
C ASP A 70 -8.46 20.59 -10.73
N SER A 71 -8.76 20.05 -9.54
CA SER A 71 -8.20 18.78 -9.08
C SER A 71 -8.44 17.63 -10.06
N CYS A 72 -9.52 17.65 -10.83
CA CYS A 72 -9.82 16.63 -11.85
C CYS A 72 -8.75 16.56 -12.95
N ASN A 73 -7.96 17.64 -13.13
CA ASN A 73 -6.89 17.74 -14.12
C ASN A 73 -5.49 17.65 -13.49
N VAL A 74 -5.38 17.35 -12.18
CA VAL A 74 -4.10 17.14 -11.51
C VAL A 74 -3.72 15.66 -11.62
N GLY A 75 -2.58 15.38 -12.23
CA GLY A 75 -2.08 14.02 -12.43
C GLY A 75 -0.57 13.87 -12.29
N PRO A 76 0.01 12.78 -12.85
CA PRO A 76 1.41 12.43 -12.69
C PRO A 76 2.42 13.53 -13.05
N LYS A 77 2.11 14.33 -14.07
CA LYS A 77 2.97 15.46 -14.48
C LYS A 77 3.02 16.53 -13.40
N GLU A 78 1.86 16.91 -12.86
CA GLU A 78 1.74 17.91 -11.81
C GLU A 78 2.32 17.39 -10.48
N TRP A 79 2.12 16.11 -10.16
CA TRP A 79 2.77 15.46 -9.00
C TRP A 79 4.29 15.53 -9.09
N ALA A 80 4.87 15.28 -10.27
CA ALA A 80 6.31 15.40 -10.51
C ALA A 80 6.80 16.83 -10.30
N GLN A 81 6.05 17.83 -10.77
CA GLN A 81 6.37 19.24 -10.52
C GLN A 81 6.32 19.58 -9.02
N MET A 82 5.30 19.14 -8.29
CA MET A 82 5.20 19.34 -6.84
C MET A 82 6.40 18.72 -6.12
N ALA A 83 6.76 17.47 -6.46
CA ALA A 83 7.90 16.80 -5.86
C ALA A 83 9.23 17.52 -6.16
N GLN A 84 9.41 18.07 -7.37
CA GLN A 84 10.58 18.88 -7.72
C GLN A 84 10.62 20.20 -6.96
N ILE A 85 9.48 20.87 -6.78
CA ILE A 85 9.38 22.10 -5.97
C ILE A 85 9.78 21.81 -4.52
N ILE A 86 9.24 20.75 -3.92
CA ILE A 86 9.60 20.32 -2.56
C ILE A 86 11.10 20.03 -2.50
N ALA A 87 11.65 19.28 -3.45
CA ALA A 87 13.06 18.93 -3.45
C ALA A 87 14.00 20.12 -3.58
N LYS A 88 13.68 21.08 -4.45
CA LYS A 88 14.47 22.29 -4.65
C LYS A 88 14.52 23.17 -3.40
N ASN A 89 13.43 23.20 -2.63
CA ASN A 89 13.27 24.06 -1.47
C ASN A 89 13.39 23.28 -0.15
N TYR A 90 13.86 22.03 -0.20
CA TYR A 90 13.74 21.11 0.93
C TYR A 90 14.44 21.62 2.18
N GLU A 91 15.61 22.26 2.02
CA GLU A 91 16.41 22.75 3.15
C GLU A 91 15.95 24.13 3.66
N ASP A 92 15.21 24.90 2.88
CA ASP A 92 14.90 26.31 3.18
C ASP A 92 13.69 26.50 4.10
N TYR A 93 12.83 25.49 4.22
CA TYR A 93 11.57 25.54 4.97
C TYR A 93 11.49 24.45 6.05
N GLU A 94 10.67 24.65 7.08
CA GLU A 94 10.39 23.63 8.11
C GLU A 94 9.45 22.54 7.61
N GLY A 95 8.57 22.88 6.66
CA GLY A 95 7.61 21.97 6.05
C GLY A 95 6.90 22.61 4.86
N PHE A 96 5.98 21.86 4.28
CA PHE A 96 5.27 22.21 3.06
C PHE A 96 3.77 22.06 3.24
N VAL A 97 3.01 23.03 2.73
CA VAL A 97 1.55 22.92 2.60
C VAL A 97 1.20 22.91 1.13
N ILE A 98 0.38 21.95 0.69
CA ILE A 98 -0.15 21.92 -0.68
C ILE A 98 -1.63 22.22 -0.62
N LEU A 99 -2.02 23.38 -1.18
CA LEU A 99 -3.42 23.76 -1.32
C LEU A 99 -3.97 23.15 -2.60
N HIS A 100 -4.93 22.25 -2.44
CA HIS A 100 -5.39 21.35 -3.51
C HIS A 100 -6.92 21.27 -3.56
N GLY A 101 -7.47 21.01 -4.75
CA GLY A 101 -8.89 20.69 -4.93
C GLY A 101 -9.26 19.34 -4.29
N THR A 102 -10.49 19.20 -3.78
CA THR A 102 -10.80 18.09 -2.88
C THR A 102 -10.91 16.73 -3.60
N ASP A 103 -11.30 16.69 -4.87
CA ASP A 103 -11.65 15.45 -5.56
C ASP A 103 -10.50 14.45 -5.71
N THR A 104 -9.31 14.93 -6.06
CA THR A 104 -8.13 14.07 -6.30
C THR A 104 -7.02 14.25 -5.27
N MET A 105 -7.28 14.99 -4.18
CA MET A 105 -6.29 15.28 -3.13
C MET A 105 -5.64 14.01 -2.57
N VAL A 106 -6.43 12.95 -2.36
CA VAL A 106 -5.94 11.67 -1.83
C VAL A 106 -5.04 10.92 -2.82
N TYR A 107 -5.23 11.09 -4.13
CA TYR A 107 -4.32 10.56 -5.14
C TYR A 107 -2.99 11.32 -5.13
N THR A 108 -3.03 12.66 -5.09
CA THR A 108 -1.81 13.48 -4.97
C THR A 108 -1.05 13.17 -3.68
N ALA A 109 -1.74 13.03 -2.55
CA ALA A 109 -1.15 12.64 -1.27
C ALA A 109 -0.51 11.25 -1.34
N SER A 110 -1.19 10.29 -1.99
CA SER A 110 -0.68 8.94 -2.20
C SER A 110 0.57 8.93 -3.07
N ALA A 111 0.54 9.58 -4.24
CA ALA A 111 1.68 9.67 -5.16
C ALA A 111 2.90 10.30 -4.48
N LEU A 112 2.73 11.47 -3.86
CA LEU A 112 3.82 12.16 -3.17
C LEU A 112 4.41 11.33 -2.04
N SER A 113 3.61 10.51 -1.34
CA SER A 113 4.13 9.62 -0.29
C SER A 113 5.13 8.59 -0.81
N PHE A 114 4.97 8.12 -2.06
CA PHE A 114 5.89 7.20 -2.70
C PHE A 114 7.05 7.91 -3.41
N MET A 115 6.82 9.13 -3.92
CA MET A 115 7.79 9.92 -4.65
C MET A 115 8.84 10.60 -3.76
N LEU A 116 8.45 11.05 -2.56
CA LEU A 116 9.31 11.76 -1.62
C LEU A 116 10.08 10.79 -0.72
N LYS A 117 11.10 10.13 -1.26
CA LYS A 117 11.92 9.16 -0.51
C LYS A 117 12.80 9.89 0.51
N GLY A 118 12.90 9.35 1.73
CA GLY A 118 13.70 9.98 2.78
C GLY A 118 13.08 11.30 3.30
N LEU A 119 11.76 11.44 3.22
CA LEU A 119 11.03 12.58 3.77
C LEU A 119 11.16 12.65 5.29
N GLY A 120 11.71 13.74 5.80
CA GLY A 120 11.95 14.03 7.21
C GLY A 120 11.25 15.30 7.71
N LYS A 121 10.44 15.93 6.86
CA LYS A 121 9.66 17.15 7.11
C LYS A 121 8.19 16.91 6.76
N PRO A 122 7.23 17.61 7.40
CA PRO A 122 5.82 17.46 7.08
C PRO A 122 5.48 18.03 5.70
N VAL A 123 4.67 17.28 4.95
CA VAL A 123 4.02 17.74 3.71
C VAL A 123 2.52 17.57 3.89
N ILE A 124 1.81 18.67 4.08
CA ILE A 124 0.38 18.66 4.44
C ILE A 124 -0.45 19.12 3.24
N LEU A 125 -1.23 18.21 2.67
CA LEU A 125 -2.26 18.55 1.71
C LEU A 125 -3.52 19.01 2.45
N THR A 126 -4.10 20.11 1.99
CA THR A 126 -5.39 20.58 2.49
C THR A 126 -6.14 21.36 1.41
N GLY A 127 -7.39 21.72 1.71
CA GLY A 127 -8.29 22.42 0.80
C GLY A 127 -9.54 22.86 1.54
N ALA A 128 -10.64 23.02 0.83
CA ALA A 128 -11.93 23.38 1.43
C ALA A 128 -13.10 22.86 0.61
N GLN A 129 -14.24 22.60 1.24
CA GLN A 129 -15.52 22.43 0.55
C GLN A 129 -16.17 23.78 0.25
N ARG A 130 -15.88 24.80 1.06
CA ARG A 130 -16.30 26.18 0.84
C ARG A 130 -15.12 27.11 0.76
N SER A 131 -15.10 27.92 -0.29
CA SER A 131 -14.05 28.91 -0.55
C SER A 131 -13.90 29.93 0.58
N ALA A 132 -12.66 30.38 0.80
CA ALA A 132 -12.37 31.54 1.64
C ALA A 132 -13.01 32.84 1.12
N LEU A 133 -13.37 32.88 -0.17
CA LEU A 133 -13.90 34.06 -0.85
C LEU A 133 -15.45 34.11 -0.82
N VAL A 134 -16.12 33.05 -0.35
CA VAL A 134 -17.57 32.92 -0.43
C VAL A 134 -18.18 32.76 0.97
N GLY A 135 -18.83 33.84 1.42
CA GLY A 135 -19.60 33.86 2.67
C GLY A 135 -18.73 33.81 3.94
N VAL A 136 -19.35 34.12 5.07
CA VAL A 136 -18.66 34.18 6.37
C VAL A 136 -18.34 32.78 6.91
N ARG A 137 -19.20 31.79 6.63
CA ARG A 137 -19.05 30.40 7.10
C ARG A 137 -18.40 29.55 6.02
N ASN A 138 -17.10 29.31 6.15
CA ASN A 138 -16.31 28.41 5.32
C ASN A 138 -15.35 27.56 6.18
N ASP A 139 -14.89 26.45 5.62
CA ASP A 139 -13.85 25.58 6.22
C ASP A 139 -12.43 25.94 5.74
N ALA A 140 -12.31 26.79 4.71
CA ALA A 140 -11.05 27.20 4.11
C ALA A 140 -10.03 27.77 5.11
N THR A 141 -10.42 28.80 5.88
CA THR A 141 -9.51 29.45 6.82
C THR A 141 -9.04 28.48 7.89
N GLN A 142 -9.96 27.73 8.50
CA GLN A 142 -9.61 26.77 9.56
C GLN A 142 -8.68 25.67 9.03
N ASN A 143 -9.01 25.09 7.88
CA ASN A 143 -8.20 24.05 7.26
C ASN A 143 -6.79 24.55 6.95
N PHE A 144 -6.67 25.73 6.35
CA PHE A 144 -5.39 26.27 5.94
C PHE A 144 -4.49 26.65 7.11
N ILE A 145 -5.02 27.40 8.08
CA ILE A 145 -4.25 27.85 9.24
C ILE A 145 -3.75 26.66 10.04
N THR A 146 -4.60 25.66 10.28
CA THR A 146 -4.16 24.47 11.03
C THR A 146 -3.14 23.65 10.24
N ALA A 147 -3.27 23.55 8.90
CA ALA A 147 -2.27 22.86 8.08
C ALA A 147 -0.90 23.54 8.14
N LEU A 148 -0.86 24.88 8.17
CA LEU A 148 0.38 25.66 8.36
C LEU A 148 1.01 25.39 9.74
N GLU A 149 0.21 25.33 10.80
CA GLU A 149 0.67 24.98 12.14
C GLU A 149 1.26 23.56 12.20
N ILE A 150 0.58 22.58 11.60
CA ILE A 150 1.09 21.21 11.51
C ILE A 150 2.38 21.14 10.68
N ALA A 151 2.49 21.91 9.60
CA ALA A 151 3.67 21.99 8.76
C ALA A 151 4.86 22.72 9.42
N ASN A 152 4.63 23.46 10.51
CA ASN A 152 5.67 24.16 11.26
C ASN A 152 5.77 23.63 12.71
N PRO A 153 6.33 22.42 12.92
CA PRO A 153 6.39 21.79 14.23
C PRO A 153 7.19 22.61 15.25
N LYS A 154 8.15 23.44 14.82
CA LYS A 154 8.90 24.34 15.71
C LYS A 154 8.02 25.44 16.29
N PHE A 155 7.20 26.08 15.46
CA PHE A 155 6.24 27.10 15.89
C PHE A 155 5.17 26.50 16.80
N SER A 156 4.52 25.43 16.34
CA SER A 156 3.38 24.82 17.06
C SER A 156 3.77 23.87 18.18
N ARG A 157 5.08 23.63 18.39
CA ARG A 157 5.62 22.68 19.38
C ARG A 157 5.06 21.26 19.24
N LEU A 158 4.81 20.86 18.00
CA LEU A 158 4.34 19.52 17.66
C LEU A 158 5.53 18.59 17.38
N PRO A 159 5.37 17.27 17.52
CA PRO A 159 6.34 16.33 16.99
C PRO A 159 6.47 16.53 15.47
N VAL A 160 7.68 16.33 14.93
CA VAL A 160 7.89 16.33 13.48
C VAL A 160 7.17 15.12 12.90
N ILE A 161 6.30 15.36 11.92
CA ILE A 161 5.59 14.31 11.17
C ILE A 161 6.33 14.13 9.82
N PRO A 162 7.19 13.11 9.67
CA PRO A 162 8.01 12.93 8.46
C PRO A 162 7.20 12.23 7.35
N GLU A 163 6.03 12.76 7.03
CA GLU A 163 5.05 12.09 6.16
C GLU A 163 4.31 13.08 5.25
N VAL A 164 3.73 12.53 4.19
CA VAL A 164 2.72 13.21 3.39
C VAL A 164 1.36 12.93 4.01
N CYS A 165 0.66 13.98 4.42
CA CYS A 165 -0.60 13.88 5.14
C CYS A 165 -1.70 14.67 4.44
N VAL A 166 -2.95 14.27 4.69
CA VAL A 166 -4.14 15.09 4.39
C VAL A 166 -4.65 15.64 5.72
N TYR A 167 -4.80 16.96 5.81
CA TYR A 167 -5.48 17.59 6.93
C TYR A 167 -6.82 18.17 6.47
N PHE A 168 -7.92 17.71 7.08
CA PHE A 168 -9.26 18.16 6.74
C PHE A 168 -10.25 17.88 7.87
N GLY A 169 -11.19 18.79 8.11
CA GLY A 169 -12.30 18.54 9.04
C GLY A 169 -11.86 18.24 10.48
N GLY A 170 -10.73 18.84 10.91
CA GLY A 170 -10.16 18.61 12.25
C GLY A 170 -9.36 17.32 12.40
N LYS A 171 -9.12 16.56 11.32
CA LYS A 171 -8.35 15.30 11.37
C LYS A 171 -7.10 15.39 10.50
N LEU A 172 -5.98 14.89 11.04
CA LEU A 172 -4.75 14.66 10.29
C LEU A 172 -4.67 13.19 9.90
N LEU A 173 -4.66 12.90 8.61
CA LEU A 173 -4.68 11.56 8.05
C LEU A 173 -3.35 11.28 7.33
N ARG A 174 -2.85 10.04 7.41
CA ARG A 174 -1.78 9.59 6.53
C ARG A 174 -2.29 9.63 5.08
N GLY A 175 -1.58 10.30 4.19
CA GLY A 175 -2.05 10.61 2.83
C GLY A 175 -2.43 9.37 2.02
N ASN A 176 -1.58 8.35 2.03
CA ASN A 176 -1.79 7.07 1.34
C ASN A 176 -2.71 6.08 2.07
N ARG A 177 -3.41 6.52 3.11
CA ARG A 177 -4.47 5.77 3.81
C ARG A 177 -5.82 6.47 3.73
N ALA A 178 -5.83 7.71 3.23
CA ALA A 178 -7.01 8.55 3.18
C ALA A 178 -7.84 8.27 1.91
N ILE A 179 -9.16 8.35 2.05
CA ILE A 179 -10.12 8.34 0.94
C ILE A 179 -11.08 9.53 1.08
N LYS A 180 -11.59 10.06 -0.03
CA LYS A 180 -12.69 11.04 -0.01
C LYS A 180 -14.00 10.28 0.13
N LYS A 181 -14.69 10.46 1.26
CA LYS A 181 -15.93 9.73 1.60
C LYS A 181 -17.21 10.51 1.36
N ASP A 182 -17.13 11.83 1.31
CA ASP A 182 -18.29 12.71 1.21
C ASP A 182 -18.06 13.79 0.15
N THR A 183 -19.07 14.04 -0.66
CA THR A 183 -19.02 15.01 -1.76
C THR A 183 -19.21 16.45 -1.28
N SER A 184 -19.74 16.68 -0.08
CA SER A 184 -20.16 18.02 0.38
C SER A 184 -19.87 18.32 1.86
N GLY A 185 -19.87 17.32 2.74
CA GLY A 185 -19.63 17.47 4.17
C GLY A 185 -18.21 17.93 4.49
N TYR A 186 -18.04 18.65 5.61
CA TYR A 186 -16.72 19.08 6.10
C TYR A 186 -15.89 17.93 6.68
N ASP A 187 -16.51 16.83 7.10
CA ASP A 187 -15.84 15.55 7.37
C ASP A 187 -15.67 14.76 6.05
N ALA A 188 -15.00 15.38 5.06
CA ALA A 188 -14.96 14.90 3.69
C ALA A 188 -14.09 13.65 3.48
N TYR A 189 -13.13 13.40 4.38
CA TYR A 189 -12.13 12.35 4.27
C TYR A 189 -12.17 11.40 5.46
N GLU A 190 -11.75 10.17 5.25
CA GLU A 190 -11.47 9.22 6.33
C GLU A 190 -10.28 8.32 5.99
N THR A 191 -9.87 7.52 6.97
CA THR A 191 -8.76 6.57 6.88
C THR A 191 -9.25 5.19 7.36
N PRO A 192 -9.77 4.34 6.45
CA PRO A 192 -10.53 3.15 6.86
C PRO A 192 -9.72 2.09 7.63
N ASN A 193 -8.42 2.00 7.35
CA ASN A 193 -7.54 0.91 7.82
C ASN A 193 -6.40 1.40 8.74
N LEU A 194 -6.39 2.68 9.11
CA LEU A 194 -5.44 3.27 10.06
C LEU A 194 -6.16 4.37 10.84
N PRO A 195 -6.03 4.49 12.17
CA PRO A 195 -6.58 5.65 12.88
C PRO A 195 -5.97 6.98 12.39
N PRO A 196 -6.66 8.13 12.55
CA PRO A 196 -6.05 9.43 12.31
C PRO A 196 -4.72 9.58 13.05
N LEU A 197 -3.73 10.21 12.40
CA LEU A 197 -2.44 10.53 13.01
C LEU A 197 -2.58 11.61 14.08
N GLY A 198 -3.62 12.43 14.01
CA GLY A 198 -3.90 13.46 14.98
C GLY A 198 -5.26 14.11 14.77
N GLU A 199 -5.68 14.87 15.77
CA GLU A 199 -6.93 15.62 15.79
C GLU A 199 -6.67 17.06 16.23
N ALA A 200 -7.37 18.00 15.61
CA ALA A 200 -7.31 19.43 15.91
C ALA A 200 -8.66 19.87 16.49
N GLY A 201 -8.66 20.09 17.80
CA GLY A 201 -9.76 20.69 18.55
C GLY A 201 -9.36 22.08 19.06
N ASP A 202 -9.51 22.32 20.37
CA ASP A 202 -8.91 23.50 21.03
C ASP A 202 -7.38 23.47 20.97
N LYS A 203 -6.81 22.26 20.86
CA LYS A 203 -5.39 21.99 20.65
C LYS A 203 -5.22 20.95 19.54
N ILE A 204 -4.06 20.99 18.89
CA ILE A 204 -3.63 19.96 17.96
C ILE A 204 -2.94 18.84 18.76
N THR A 205 -3.45 17.63 18.65
CA THR A 205 -2.89 16.44 19.31
C THR A 205 -2.45 15.43 18.26
N ILE A 206 -1.20 14.98 18.35
CA ILE A 206 -0.61 13.98 17.43
C ILE A 206 -0.39 12.67 18.19
N ASN A 207 -0.78 11.56 17.59
CA ASN A 207 -0.48 10.22 18.08
C ASN A 207 0.89 9.78 17.57
N GLU A 208 1.93 10.02 18.37
CA GLU A 208 3.32 9.69 18.05
C GLU A 208 3.59 8.19 17.82
N LYS A 209 2.69 7.30 18.26
CA LYS A 209 2.82 5.86 17.98
C LYS A 209 2.46 5.50 16.54
N LEU A 210 1.69 6.34 15.87
CA LEU A 210 1.24 6.11 14.49
C LEU A 210 2.14 6.78 13.45
N ILE A 211 2.88 7.83 13.84
CA ILE A 211 3.78 8.53 12.92
C ILE A 211 5.03 7.69 12.63
N ARG A 212 5.55 7.83 11.41
CA ARG A 212 6.77 7.14 10.99
C ARG A 212 7.98 7.72 11.70
N ALA A 213 8.98 6.87 11.95
CA ALA A 213 10.29 7.32 12.41
C ALA A 213 10.94 8.22 11.35
N LYS A 214 11.77 9.17 11.80
CA LYS A 214 12.57 9.99 10.88
C LYS A 214 13.45 9.09 10.00
N PRO A 215 13.56 9.40 8.70
CA PRO A 215 14.37 8.61 7.78
C PRO A 215 15.86 8.72 8.15
N THR A 216 16.59 7.62 7.93
CA THR A 216 18.05 7.58 8.04
C THR A 216 18.74 7.89 6.71
N GLN A 217 18.02 7.70 5.60
CA GLN A 217 18.50 7.97 4.25
C GLN A 217 18.30 9.45 3.86
N PRO A 218 19.14 10.00 2.96
CA PRO A 218 18.95 11.36 2.47
C PRO A 218 17.64 11.50 1.70
N PHE A 219 17.07 12.70 1.73
CA PHE A 219 15.89 13.04 0.98
C PHE A 219 16.18 13.03 -0.54
N ARG A 220 15.28 12.44 -1.33
CA ARG A 220 15.26 12.54 -2.79
C ARG A 220 13.83 12.46 -3.33
N ALA A 221 13.56 13.21 -4.40
CA ALA A 221 12.31 13.11 -5.15
C ALA A 221 12.45 12.15 -6.34
N VAL A 222 11.51 11.22 -6.49
CA VAL A 222 11.31 10.40 -7.68
C VAL A 222 10.20 11.04 -8.51
N THR A 223 10.49 11.37 -9.77
CA THR A 223 9.59 12.20 -10.60
C THR A 223 9.13 11.52 -11.88
N ARG A 224 9.62 10.30 -12.16
CA ARG A 224 9.17 9.51 -13.30
C ARG A 224 8.09 8.55 -12.83
N LEU A 225 6.94 8.59 -13.48
CA LEU A 225 5.82 7.70 -13.24
C LEU A 225 5.43 7.03 -14.56
N ASP A 226 4.89 5.83 -14.48
CA ASP A 226 4.33 5.10 -15.61
C ASP A 226 2.81 5.03 -15.47
N THR A 227 2.07 5.59 -16.43
CA THR A 227 0.61 5.67 -16.41
C THR A 227 -0.08 4.46 -17.02
N HIS A 228 0.67 3.45 -17.49
CA HIS A 228 0.11 2.23 -18.07
C HIS A 228 -0.38 1.27 -16.96
N VAL A 229 -1.26 1.77 -16.10
CA VAL A 229 -1.93 1.05 -15.02
C VAL A 229 -3.43 1.24 -15.13
N THR A 230 -4.23 0.26 -14.70
CA THR A 230 -5.69 0.34 -14.76
C THR A 230 -6.38 -0.24 -13.54
N THR A 231 -7.70 -0.08 -13.45
CA THR A 231 -8.55 -0.68 -12.42
C THR A 231 -9.61 -1.57 -13.06
N LEU A 232 -9.66 -2.85 -12.69
CA LEU A 232 -10.77 -3.72 -13.12
C LEU A 232 -11.69 -3.97 -11.92
N MET A 233 -12.90 -3.43 -11.96
CA MET A 233 -13.88 -3.69 -10.91
C MET A 233 -14.65 -4.98 -11.20
N ILE A 234 -14.64 -5.90 -10.23
CA ILE A 234 -15.42 -7.13 -10.31
C ILE A 234 -16.86 -6.84 -9.85
N TYR A 235 -17.87 -7.31 -10.58
CA TYR A 235 -19.28 -7.14 -10.20
C TYR A 235 -20.12 -8.36 -10.61
N PRO A 236 -21.27 -8.62 -9.96
CA PRO A 236 -22.05 -9.82 -10.24
C PRO A 236 -22.44 -9.84 -11.73
N GLY A 237 -22.15 -10.97 -12.41
CA GLY A 237 -22.37 -11.13 -13.85
C GLY A 237 -21.18 -10.75 -14.76
N ILE A 238 -20.08 -10.16 -14.26
CA ILE A 238 -18.92 -9.82 -15.13
C ILE A 238 -18.35 -11.05 -15.85
N HIS A 239 -18.36 -12.22 -15.21
CA HIS A 239 -17.91 -13.48 -15.79
C HIS A 239 -18.83 -14.04 -16.88
N GLU A 240 -20.07 -13.54 -16.99
CA GLU A 240 -20.99 -13.84 -18.10
C GLU A 240 -20.71 -12.96 -19.33
N THR A 241 -19.91 -11.90 -19.15
CA THR A 241 -19.44 -10.99 -20.22
C THR A 241 -17.91 -10.84 -20.16
N PRO A 242 -17.16 -11.94 -20.29
CA PRO A 242 -15.71 -11.98 -20.06
C PRO A 242 -14.92 -10.99 -20.94
N GLU A 243 -15.45 -10.64 -22.11
CA GLU A 243 -14.86 -9.65 -23.02
C GLU A 243 -14.64 -8.26 -22.39
N VAL A 244 -15.43 -7.86 -21.39
CA VAL A 244 -15.22 -6.58 -20.69
C VAL A 244 -13.85 -6.58 -19.99
N ALA A 245 -13.58 -7.63 -19.20
CA ALA A 245 -12.30 -7.80 -18.53
C ALA A 245 -11.17 -8.05 -19.54
N ARG A 246 -11.44 -8.87 -20.57
CA ARG A 246 -10.46 -9.18 -21.61
C ARG A 246 -9.97 -7.94 -22.31
N LYS A 247 -10.88 -7.10 -22.84
CA LYS A 247 -10.51 -5.89 -23.60
C LYS A 247 -9.76 -4.88 -22.75
N GLN A 248 -10.11 -4.75 -21.47
CA GLN A 248 -9.39 -3.86 -20.57
C GLN A 248 -7.97 -4.35 -20.29
N LEU A 249 -7.78 -5.65 -20.08
CA LEU A 249 -6.45 -6.21 -19.87
C LEU A 249 -5.65 -6.34 -21.17
N GLU A 250 -6.30 -6.33 -22.34
CA GLU A 250 -5.67 -6.38 -23.66
C GLU A 250 -5.14 -5.04 -24.19
N ILE A 251 -5.32 -3.95 -23.43
CA ILE A 251 -4.80 -2.63 -23.80
C ILE A 251 -3.29 -2.72 -24.06
N GLU A 252 -2.86 -2.24 -25.23
CA GLU A 252 -1.46 -2.22 -25.61
C GLU A 252 -0.63 -1.37 -24.62
N GLY A 253 0.51 -1.92 -24.21
CA GLY A 253 1.40 -1.26 -23.26
C GLY A 253 0.95 -1.33 -21.79
N LEU A 254 -0.23 -1.88 -21.48
CA LEU A 254 -0.66 -2.05 -20.08
C LEU A 254 0.36 -2.87 -19.28
N ARG A 255 0.77 -2.36 -18.11
CA ARG A 255 1.78 -2.99 -17.26
C ARG A 255 1.23 -3.51 -15.93
N ALA A 256 0.13 -2.94 -15.43
CA ALA A 256 -0.49 -3.42 -14.20
C ALA A 256 -2.00 -3.13 -14.14
N ALA A 257 -2.71 -3.95 -13.38
CA ALA A 257 -4.11 -3.75 -13.04
C ALA A 257 -4.36 -3.96 -11.54
N ALA A 258 -5.02 -2.99 -10.90
CA ALA A 258 -5.64 -3.17 -9.60
C ALA A 258 -7.04 -3.76 -9.82
N VAL A 259 -7.20 -5.04 -9.48
CA VAL A 259 -8.47 -5.77 -9.60
C VAL A 259 -9.22 -5.61 -8.28
N LEU A 260 -10.34 -4.88 -8.33
CA LEU A 260 -11.19 -4.64 -7.16
C LEU A 260 -12.15 -5.82 -6.98
N ALA A 261 -11.77 -6.75 -6.12
CA ALA A 261 -12.47 -7.98 -5.79
C ALA A 261 -13.46 -7.80 -4.63
N TYR A 262 -14.31 -8.81 -4.40
CA TYR A 262 -15.25 -8.79 -3.27
C TYR A 262 -14.59 -9.16 -1.95
N GLY A 263 -15.04 -8.54 -0.86
CA GLY A 263 -14.68 -8.94 0.50
C GLY A 263 -13.16 -9.04 0.68
N SER A 264 -12.68 -10.20 1.16
CA SER A 264 -11.25 -10.47 1.36
C SER A 264 -10.49 -10.88 0.09
N GLY A 265 -10.98 -10.52 -1.10
CA GLY A 265 -10.26 -10.72 -2.37
C GLY A 265 -10.80 -11.83 -3.25
N ASN A 266 -12.12 -12.06 -3.26
CA ASN A 266 -12.76 -13.10 -4.06
C ASN A 266 -13.29 -12.56 -5.39
N ILE A 267 -13.12 -13.33 -6.46
CA ILE A 267 -13.75 -13.08 -7.78
C ILE A 267 -14.49 -14.35 -8.23
N PRO A 268 -15.41 -14.27 -9.21
CA PRO A 268 -16.05 -15.46 -9.78
C PRO A 268 -14.99 -16.42 -10.38
N THR A 269 -15.03 -17.68 -9.97
CA THR A 269 -14.12 -18.74 -10.47
C THR A 269 -14.87 -19.94 -11.06
N SER A 270 -16.19 -19.84 -11.25
CA SER A 270 -17.02 -20.89 -11.85
C SER A 270 -16.81 -21.06 -13.35
N SER A 271 -16.15 -20.09 -14.00
CA SER A 271 -15.80 -20.11 -15.42
C SER A 271 -14.28 -20.09 -15.56
N ASP A 272 -13.72 -21.17 -16.10
CA ASP A 272 -12.29 -21.24 -16.42
C ASP A 272 -11.90 -20.19 -17.47
N GLU A 273 -12.78 -19.90 -18.43
CA GLU A 273 -12.59 -18.85 -19.43
C GLU A 273 -12.34 -17.48 -18.78
N PHE A 274 -13.08 -17.17 -17.70
CA PHE A 274 -12.92 -15.91 -17.00
C PHE A 274 -11.57 -15.84 -16.24
N LEU A 275 -11.14 -16.95 -15.64
CA LEU A 275 -9.82 -17.03 -15.00
C LEU A 275 -8.67 -16.98 -16.03
N ASP A 276 -8.86 -17.57 -17.21
CA ASP A 276 -7.86 -17.61 -18.27
C ASP A 276 -7.49 -16.23 -18.80
N ILE A 277 -8.42 -15.27 -18.75
CA ILE A 277 -8.14 -13.87 -19.07
C ILE A 277 -7.02 -13.32 -18.18
N PHE A 278 -7.06 -13.60 -16.89
CA PHE A 278 -6.05 -13.15 -15.94
C PHE A 278 -4.73 -13.91 -16.11
N ARG A 279 -4.80 -15.23 -16.36
CA ARG A 279 -3.61 -16.04 -16.66
C ARG A 279 -2.89 -15.55 -17.92
N GLU A 280 -3.63 -15.18 -18.97
CA GLU A 280 -3.07 -14.56 -20.19
C GLU A 280 -2.47 -13.18 -19.90
N ALA A 281 -3.14 -12.35 -19.09
CA ALA A 281 -2.57 -11.08 -18.67
C ALA A 281 -1.22 -11.26 -17.96
N ARG A 282 -1.11 -12.25 -17.06
CA ARG A 282 0.17 -12.61 -16.41
C ARG A 282 1.22 -13.12 -17.38
N ARG A 283 0.85 -13.96 -18.36
CA ARG A 283 1.79 -14.43 -19.40
C ARG A 283 2.38 -13.28 -20.23
N ARG A 284 1.66 -12.16 -20.34
CA ARG A 284 2.13 -10.92 -20.97
C ARG A 284 2.87 -9.97 -20.03
N GLY A 285 3.10 -10.37 -18.78
CA GLY A 285 3.83 -9.59 -17.79
C GLY A 285 3.02 -8.50 -17.08
N ILE A 286 1.69 -8.48 -17.20
CA ILE A 286 0.84 -7.52 -16.50
C ILE A 286 0.78 -7.88 -15.01
N ILE A 287 1.13 -6.96 -14.13
CA ILE A 287 1.00 -7.15 -12.67
C ILE A 287 -0.48 -7.11 -12.29
N LEU A 288 -0.96 -8.14 -11.58
CA LEU A 288 -2.35 -8.20 -11.11
C LEU A 288 -2.38 -8.05 -9.59
N VAL A 289 -2.79 -6.87 -9.11
CA VAL A 289 -3.01 -6.61 -7.69
C VAL A 289 -4.45 -6.95 -7.33
N ASN A 290 -4.66 -7.85 -6.38
CA ASN A 290 -5.99 -8.07 -5.80
C ASN A 290 -6.23 -7.07 -4.66
N ALA A 291 -7.11 -6.11 -4.88
CA ALA A 291 -7.53 -5.13 -3.88
C ALA A 291 -9.02 -5.32 -3.57
N SER A 292 -9.47 -4.91 -2.39
CA SER A 292 -10.88 -5.03 -2.02
C SER A 292 -11.71 -3.84 -2.51
N GLN A 293 -12.96 -4.10 -2.91
CA GLN A 293 -13.98 -3.06 -3.03
C GLN A 293 -14.46 -2.56 -1.65
N CYS A 294 -14.29 -3.37 -0.61
CA CYS A 294 -14.64 -2.97 0.74
C CYS A 294 -13.65 -1.90 1.22
N ARG A 295 -14.19 -0.88 1.87
CA ARG A 295 -13.38 0.24 2.38
C ARG A 295 -12.41 -0.21 3.48
N ARG A 296 -12.80 -1.20 4.28
CA ARG A 296 -12.04 -1.68 5.44
C ARG A 296 -11.76 -3.18 5.33
N GLY A 297 -10.58 -3.58 5.77
CA GLY A 297 -10.13 -4.96 5.88
C GLY A 297 -9.14 -5.35 4.77
N PRO A 298 -8.24 -6.32 5.04
CA PRO A 298 -7.26 -6.76 4.07
C PRO A 298 -7.84 -7.78 3.08
N VAL A 299 -7.25 -7.82 1.89
CA VAL A 299 -7.29 -8.98 1.00
C VAL A 299 -6.44 -10.10 1.58
N GLU A 300 -6.97 -11.32 1.58
CA GLU A 300 -6.32 -12.53 2.09
C GLU A 300 -6.32 -13.64 1.02
N LEU A 301 -5.28 -13.63 0.17
CA LEU A 301 -5.10 -14.65 -0.86
C LEU A 301 -4.73 -16.01 -0.25
N GLY A 302 -5.45 -17.07 -0.65
CA GLY A 302 -5.19 -18.45 -0.25
C GLY A 302 -5.98 -18.98 0.94
N ILE A 303 -6.89 -18.19 1.54
CA ILE A 303 -7.78 -18.68 2.60
C ILE A 303 -8.97 -19.48 2.04
N TYR A 304 -9.55 -18.99 0.94
CA TYR A 304 -10.67 -19.64 0.25
C TYR A 304 -10.18 -20.27 -1.05
N ASP A 305 -10.84 -21.35 -1.52
CA ASP A 305 -10.52 -22.00 -2.80
C ASP A 305 -10.43 -20.98 -3.94
N THR A 306 -11.38 -20.05 -3.99
CA THR A 306 -11.42 -18.95 -4.96
C THR A 306 -10.17 -18.07 -4.92
N SER A 307 -9.70 -17.67 -3.73
CA SER A 307 -8.52 -16.82 -3.59
C SER A 307 -7.19 -17.58 -3.74
N ALA A 308 -7.19 -18.89 -3.51
CA ALA A 308 -6.08 -19.79 -3.83
C ALA A 308 -5.87 -19.90 -5.35
N MET A 309 -6.95 -20.02 -6.14
CA MET A 309 -6.87 -20.02 -7.61
C MET A 309 -6.29 -18.71 -8.15
N LEU A 310 -6.53 -17.56 -7.50
CA LEU A 310 -5.94 -16.29 -7.90
C LEU A 310 -4.45 -16.20 -7.61
N LEU A 311 -4.02 -16.74 -6.47
CA LEU A 311 -2.59 -16.82 -6.16
C LEU A 311 -1.85 -17.72 -7.15
N GLU A 312 -2.47 -18.83 -7.56
CA GLU A 312 -1.97 -19.71 -8.62
C GLU A 312 -2.00 -19.02 -9.99
N ALA A 313 -3.03 -18.22 -10.26
CA ALA A 313 -3.12 -17.39 -11.47
C ALA A 313 -2.16 -16.19 -11.45
N GLY A 314 -1.34 -16.02 -10.41
CA GLY A 314 -0.26 -15.03 -10.35
C GLY A 314 -0.65 -13.66 -9.80
N PHE A 315 -1.76 -13.53 -9.07
CA PHE A 315 -2.12 -12.30 -8.37
C PHE A 315 -1.22 -12.07 -7.15
N ILE A 316 -0.96 -10.79 -6.87
CA ILE A 316 -0.36 -10.35 -5.61
C ILE A 316 -1.42 -9.71 -4.70
N ALA A 317 -1.24 -9.83 -3.39
CA ALA A 317 -2.18 -9.28 -2.42
C ALA A 317 -2.02 -7.76 -2.29
N GLY A 318 -3.14 -7.04 -2.39
CA GLY A 318 -3.23 -5.62 -2.05
C GLY A 318 -3.34 -5.34 -0.56
N ASN A 319 -3.43 -6.38 0.29
CA ASN A 319 -3.65 -6.24 1.72
C ASN A 319 -4.80 -5.24 1.99
N ASP A 320 -4.58 -4.26 2.85
CA ASP A 320 -5.52 -3.21 3.25
C ASP A 320 -5.21 -1.83 2.61
N ILE A 321 -4.49 -1.82 1.48
CA ILE A 321 -4.18 -0.61 0.72
C ILE A 321 -5.46 0.00 0.12
N THR A 322 -5.52 1.34 0.03
CA THR A 322 -6.61 2.00 -0.69
C THR A 322 -6.41 1.90 -2.21
N LEU A 323 -7.47 2.08 -3.00
CA LEU A 323 -7.37 2.09 -4.46
C LEU A 323 -6.43 3.19 -4.95
N GLU A 324 -6.55 4.38 -4.35
CA GLU A 324 -5.75 5.56 -4.67
C GLU A 324 -4.26 5.28 -4.46
N ALA A 325 -3.92 4.68 -3.32
CA ALA A 325 -2.55 4.30 -3.00
C ALA A 325 -2.04 3.15 -3.87
N ALA A 326 -2.87 2.14 -4.20
CA ALA A 326 -2.48 1.05 -5.07
C ALA A 326 -2.06 1.54 -6.47
N LEU A 327 -2.89 2.39 -7.09
CA LEU A 327 -2.57 2.97 -8.39
C LEU A 327 -1.30 3.82 -8.34
N CYS A 328 -1.20 4.71 -7.35
CA CYS A 328 -0.04 5.59 -7.23
C CYS A 328 1.26 4.82 -6.95
N LYS A 329 1.18 3.75 -6.15
CA LYS A 329 2.33 2.88 -5.85
C LYS A 329 2.81 2.15 -7.10
N LEU A 330 1.89 1.58 -7.89
CA LEU A 330 2.21 0.96 -9.17
C LEU A 330 2.83 1.96 -10.14
N MET A 331 2.20 3.12 -10.34
CA MET A 331 2.72 4.17 -11.24
C MET A 331 4.13 4.61 -10.86
N THR A 332 4.42 4.73 -9.56
CA THR A 332 5.73 5.17 -9.06
C THR A 332 6.79 4.10 -9.34
N TRP A 333 6.53 2.83 -9.00
CA TRP A 333 7.50 1.75 -9.17
C TRP A 333 7.72 1.37 -10.64
N LEU A 334 6.66 1.33 -11.45
CA LEU A 334 6.76 1.06 -12.88
C LEU A 334 7.48 2.20 -13.63
N GLY A 335 7.47 3.41 -13.06
CA GLY A 335 8.21 4.56 -13.59
C GLY A 335 9.73 4.46 -13.40
N ASP A 336 10.22 3.59 -12.53
CA ASP A 336 11.65 3.38 -12.31
C ASP A 336 12.22 2.43 -13.38
N PRO A 337 13.11 2.89 -14.27
CA PRO A 337 13.65 2.07 -15.36
C PRO A 337 14.56 0.93 -14.88
N ASP A 338 15.06 1.01 -13.65
CA ASP A 338 16.03 0.05 -13.10
C ASP A 338 15.35 -1.08 -12.33
N VAL A 339 14.01 -1.09 -12.28
CA VAL A 339 13.21 -2.05 -11.49
C VAL A 339 12.49 -3.04 -12.40
N THR A 340 12.67 -4.34 -12.15
CA THR A 340 11.99 -5.39 -12.91
C THR A 340 10.53 -5.56 -12.47
N THR A 341 9.71 -6.22 -13.29
CA THR A 341 8.32 -6.54 -12.95
C THR A 341 8.22 -7.34 -11.64
N GLU A 342 9.12 -8.30 -11.43
CA GLU A 342 9.19 -9.11 -10.21
C GLU A 342 9.55 -8.25 -8.99
N GLU A 343 10.46 -7.29 -9.15
CA GLU A 343 10.78 -6.34 -8.10
C GLU A 343 9.61 -5.41 -7.78
N VAL A 344 8.85 -4.95 -8.79
CA VAL A 344 7.61 -4.20 -8.55
C VAL A 344 6.61 -5.03 -7.75
N GLU A 345 6.42 -6.31 -8.10
CA GLU A 345 5.52 -7.21 -7.36
C GLU A 345 5.96 -7.43 -5.91
N ALA A 346 7.26 -7.61 -5.68
CA ALA A 346 7.83 -7.72 -4.36
C ALA A 346 7.64 -6.42 -3.56
N ARG A 347 8.04 -5.28 -4.12
CA ARG A 347 7.94 -3.94 -3.50
C ARG A 347 6.49 -3.54 -3.22
N PHE A 348 5.56 -3.90 -4.11
CA PHE A 348 4.15 -3.62 -3.91
C PHE A 348 3.61 -4.29 -2.65
N GLN A 349 4.07 -5.50 -2.34
CA GLN A 349 3.67 -6.26 -1.16
C GLN A 349 4.42 -5.88 0.12
N ILE A 350 5.35 -4.92 0.08
CA ILE A 350 6.07 -4.39 1.26
C ILE A 350 5.57 -2.98 1.60
N ASN A 351 5.36 -2.70 2.89
CA ASN A 351 5.05 -1.35 3.37
C ASN A 351 6.24 -0.41 3.18
N GLU A 352 6.05 0.65 2.39
CA GLU A 352 7.14 1.58 2.09
C GLU A 352 6.93 2.97 2.68
N ALA A 353 5.68 3.43 2.69
CA ALA A 353 5.29 4.78 3.08
C ALA A 353 4.14 4.78 4.11
N GLY A 354 3.80 3.62 4.68
CA GLY A 354 2.74 3.45 5.67
C GLY A 354 1.38 3.11 5.09
N GLU A 355 1.30 2.77 3.80
CA GLU A 355 0.10 2.57 2.98
C GLU A 355 -0.64 1.25 3.26
N GLN A 356 0.02 0.30 3.92
CA GLN A 356 -0.56 -1.00 4.27
C GLN A 356 -0.05 -1.48 5.63
N SER A 357 -0.84 -2.31 6.30
CA SER A 357 -0.59 -2.75 7.69
C SER A 357 0.22 -4.05 7.77
N ILE A 358 0.33 -4.76 6.64
CA ILE A 358 1.06 -6.02 6.51
C ILE A 358 2.07 -5.88 5.37
N SER A 359 3.30 -6.31 5.61
CA SER A 359 4.30 -6.59 4.58
C SER A 359 4.37 -8.09 4.35
N GLN A 360 4.32 -8.52 3.08
CA GLN A 360 4.48 -9.92 2.71
C GLN A 360 5.89 -10.17 2.15
N HIS A 361 6.73 -10.85 2.93
CA HIS A 361 8.07 -11.27 2.50
C HIS A 361 8.02 -12.68 1.94
N VAL A 362 8.28 -12.85 0.64
CA VAL A 362 8.21 -14.15 -0.03
C VAL A 362 9.61 -14.66 -0.33
N THR A 363 9.99 -15.78 0.31
CA THR A 363 11.26 -16.47 0.03
C THR A 363 11.02 -17.64 -0.92
N GLN A 364 11.59 -17.60 -2.11
CA GLN A 364 11.51 -18.70 -3.08
C GLN A 364 12.62 -19.75 -2.85
N PHE A 365 12.25 -21.03 -2.88
CA PHE A 365 13.18 -22.14 -2.70
C PHE A 365 13.58 -22.74 -4.05
N SER A 366 14.46 -22.07 -4.79
CA SER A 366 14.85 -22.53 -6.15
C SER A 366 15.51 -23.92 -6.20
N GLY A 367 16.06 -24.43 -5.09
CA GLY A 367 16.57 -25.80 -4.99
C GLY A 367 15.50 -26.89 -4.86
N ALA A 368 14.23 -26.50 -4.75
CA ALA A 368 13.08 -27.38 -4.62
C ALA A 368 12.13 -27.28 -5.83
N LYS A 369 12.63 -26.89 -7.01
CA LYS A 369 11.83 -26.83 -8.24
C LYS A 369 11.66 -28.20 -8.90
N ASP A 370 10.48 -28.44 -9.45
CA ASP A 370 10.12 -29.63 -10.24
C ASP A 370 10.44 -30.93 -9.51
N LYS A 371 9.85 -31.12 -8.33
CA LYS A 371 10.10 -32.26 -7.44
C LYS A 371 8.82 -33.02 -7.12
N SER A 372 9.00 -34.23 -6.61
CA SER A 372 7.92 -35.08 -6.12
C SER A 372 8.34 -35.90 -4.90
N ILE A 373 7.32 -36.34 -4.15
CA ILE A 373 7.38 -37.36 -3.09
C ILE A 373 6.47 -38.50 -3.54
N ASP A 374 6.97 -39.72 -3.55
CA ASP A 374 6.18 -40.92 -3.82
C ASP A 374 6.14 -41.79 -2.56
N ALA A 375 4.96 -41.92 -1.96
CA ALA A 375 4.68 -42.70 -0.76
C ALA A 375 4.03 -44.05 -1.09
N SER A 376 4.10 -44.50 -2.35
CA SER A 376 3.41 -45.72 -2.81
C SER A 376 3.94 -47.01 -2.19
N ASN A 377 5.19 -47.05 -1.73
CA ASN A 377 5.84 -48.25 -1.18
C ASN A 377 6.61 -48.03 0.13
N THR A 378 6.67 -46.80 0.67
CA THR A 378 7.51 -46.49 1.85
C THR A 378 7.00 -45.28 2.66
N PRO A 379 5.80 -45.34 3.24
CA PRO A 379 5.34 -44.28 4.14
C PRO A 379 6.06 -44.35 5.52
N PRO A 380 6.44 -43.21 6.10
CA PRO A 380 6.29 -41.87 5.55
C PRO A 380 7.40 -41.56 4.53
N ALA A 381 7.02 -41.11 3.33
CA ALA A 381 7.97 -40.60 2.35
C ALA A 381 8.20 -39.11 2.62
N TYR A 382 9.41 -38.60 2.41
CA TYR A 382 9.71 -37.20 2.75
C TYR A 382 10.56 -36.50 1.71
N PHE A 383 10.43 -35.17 1.66
CA PHE A 383 11.33 -34.29 0.94
C PHE A 383 11.75 -33.13 1.82
N ARG A 384 13.05 -32.82 1.78
CA ARG A 384 13.62 -31.67 2.47
C ARG A 384 13.79 -30.52 1.48
N VAL A 385 13.04 -29.46 1.67
CA VAL A 385 13.22 -28.16 1.02
C VAL A 385 14.55 -27.56 1.50
N PRO A 386 15.52 -27.31 0.60
CA PRO A 386 16.85 -26.85 0.99
C PRO A 386 16.83 -25.53 1.75
N ALA A 387 17.74 -25.37 2.72
CA ALA A 387 17.77 -24.19 3.57
C ALA A 387 18.02 -22.90 2.76
N ARG A 388 17.23 -21.85 3.00
CA ARG A 388 17.37 -20.52 2.38
C ARG A 388 17.33 -19.41 3.44
N PRO A 389 18.11 -18.33 3.29
CA PRO A 389 18.02 -17.18 4.17
C PRO A 389 16.65 -16.51 4.02
N LEU A 390 16.03 -16.11 5.13
CA LEU A 390 14.79 -15.35 5.10
C LEU A 390 15.05 -13.91 4.67
N GLU A 391 14.26 -13.43 3.72
CA GLU A 391 14.37 -12.07 3.20
C GLU A 391 13.62 -11.03 4.07
N GLY A 392 14.06 -9.78 4.01
CA GLY A 392 13.38 -8.63 4.61
C GLY A 392 14.09 -7.99 5.80
N THR A 393 13.42 -7.06 6.46
CA THR A 393 13.92 -6.35 7.65
C THR A 393 12.80 -6.23 8.67
N TRP A 394 12.67 -7.25 9.53
CA TRP A 394 11.57 -7.34 10.47
C TRP A 394 11.93 -8.07 11.76
N GLY A 395 11.21 -7.75 12.83
CA GLY A 395 11.30 -8.45 14.12
C GLY A 395 10.40 -9.70 14.16
N PRO A 396 10.85 -10.83 14.72
CA PRO A 396 10.08 -12.09 14.74
C PRO A 396 8.70 -11.96 15.40
N GLN A 397 8.59 -11.07 16.40
CA GLN A 397 7.33 -10.82 17.12
C GLN A 397 6.21 -10.28 16.22
N ARG A 398 6.58 -9.63 15.10
CA ARG A 398 5.65 -9.03 14.14
C ARG A 398 5.16 -10.02 13.09
N ILE A 399 5.68 -11.25 13.04
CA ILE A 399 5.15 -12.28 12.15
C ILE A 399 3.74 -12.63 12.62
N ASP A 400 2.77 -12.30 11.78
CA ASP A 400 1.37 -12.68 11.96
C ASP A 400 1.14 -14.10 11.49
N ARG A 401 1.58 -14.39 10.25
CA ARG A 401 1.47 -15.71 9.62
C ARG A 401 2.71 -16.07 8.80
N ALA A 402 3.00 -17.35 8.72
CA ALA A 402 3.99 -17.93 7.81
C ALA A 402 3.34 -19.05 7.00
N LEU A 403 3.27 -18.87 5.69
CA LEU A 403 2.57 -19.77 4.77
C LEU A 403 3.56 -20.44 3.83
N LEU A 404 3.73 -21.75 3.97
CA LEU A 404 4.47 -22.57 3.02
C LEU A 404 3.54 -22.92 1.86
N ARG A 405 3.92 -22.55 0.65
CA ARG A 405 3.10 -22.68 -0.56
C ARG A 405 3.84 -23.51 -1.59
N PHE A 406 3.17 -24.55 -2.08
CA PHE A 406 3.59 -25.34 -3.23
C PHE A 406 2.68 -24.97 -4.41
N LYS A 407 3.26 -24.41 -5.46
CA LYS A 407 2.54 -23.94 -6.66
C LYS A 407 2.64 -24.98 -7.79
N LYS A 408 1.64 -25.00 -8.67
CA LYS A 408 1.49 -26.02 -9.72
C LYS A 408 1.70 -27.43 -9.16
N ALA A 409 1.12 -27.66 -7.99
CA ALA A 409 1.29 -28.89 -7.25
C ALA A 409 0.15 -29.86 -7.58
N SER A 410 0.51 -31.12 -7.76
CA SER A 410 -0.41 -32.23 -8.05
C SER A 410 -0.36 -33.24 -6.92
N LEU A 411 -1.53 -33.68 -6.45
CA LEU A 411 -1.67 -34.75 -5.47
C LEU A 411 -2.50 -35.90 -6.04
N LYS A 412 -1.93 -37.10 -6.04
CA LYS A 412 -2.59 -38.37 -6.39
C LYS A 412 -2.61 -39.27 -5.19
N SER A 413 -3.70 -40.00 -4.99
CA SER A 413 -3.83 -40.97 -3.90
C SER A 413 -4.90 -41.99 -4.21
N ALA A 414 -4.73 -43.23 -3.70
CA ALA A 414 -5.79 -44.22 -3.65
C ALA A 414 -6.81 -43.94 -2.53
N GLU A 415 -6.45 -43.08 -1.56
CA GLU A 415 -7.31 -42.61 -0.48
C GLU A 415 -7.86 -41.21 -0.79
N GLU A 416 -9.05 -40.89 -0.28
CA GLU A 416 -9.68 -39.56 -0.45
C GLU A 416 -8.94 -38.45 0.31
N GLU A 417 -8.30 -38.79 1.43
CA GLU A 417 -7.58 -37.86 2.31
C GLU A 417 -6.09 -38.25 2.40
N VAL A 418 -5.21 -37.28 2.12
CA VAL A 418 -3.75 -37.44 2.30
C VAL A 418 -3.28 -36.64 3.50
N LYS A 419 -2.53 -37.29 4.38
CA LYS A 419 -1.91 -36.67 5.56
C LYS A 419 -0.48 -36.23 5.28
N PHE A 420 -0.17 -35.02 5.73
CA PHE A 420 1.14 -34.42 5.66
C PHE A 420 1.61 -34.02 7.05
N ARG A 421 2.88 -34.23 7.35
CA ARG A 421 3.55 -33.58 8.50
C ARG A 421 4.62 -32.64 7.99
N VAL A 422 4.67 -31.43 8.54
CA VAL A 422 5.65 -30.40 8.17
C VAL A 422 6.54 -30.05 9.34
N PHE A 423 7.83 -29.92 9.08
CA PHE A 423 8.83 -29.53 10.07
C PHE A 423 9.70 -28.39 9.53
N ALA A 424 10.05 -27.43 10.37
CA ALA A 424 11.10 -26.46 10.10
C ALA A 424 12.44 -26.94 10.68
N ASN A 425 13.53 -26.77 9.94
CA ASN A 425 14.90 -27.10 10.36
C ASN A 425 15.06 -28.51 10.94
N LEU A 426 14.38 -29.50 10.37
CA LEU A 426 14.61 -30.92 10.68
C LEU A 426 15.76 -31.43 9.81
N ASP A 427 16.91 -31.68 10.42
CA ASP A 427 18.11 -32.15 9.73
C ASP A 427 18.10 -33.64 9.46
N ASP A 428 17.75 -34.45 10.47
CA ASP A 428 17.62 -35.91 10.38
C ASP A 428 16.14 -36.31 10.36
N PRO A 429 15.63 -36.97 9.30
CA PRO A 429 14.24 -37.44 9.25
C PRO A 429 13.91 -38.47 10.36
N ALA A 430 14.90 -39.16 10.94
CA ALA A 430 14.67 -40.10 12.04
C ALA A 430 14.21 -39.42 13.34
N GLU A 431 14.48 -38.12 13.49
CA GLU A 431 14.05 -37.32 14.65
C GLU A 431 12.62 -36.77 14.50
N ALA A 432 11.96 -37.03 13.37
CA ALA A 432 10.60 -36.56 13.08
C ALA A 432 9.59 -37.06 14.11
N SER A 433 9.16 -36.17 15.00
CA SER A 433 8.20 -36.43 16.06
C SER A 433 7.39 -35.18 16.40
N GLU A 434 6.16 -35.33 16.90
CA GLU A 434 5.32 -34.17 17.26
C GLU A 434 5.93 -33.30 18.38
N SER A 435 6.85 -33.86 19.16
CA SER A 435 7.62 -33.16 20.19
C SER A 435 8.84 -32.40 19.66
N HIS A 436 9.23 -32.60 18.39
CA HIS A 436 10.34 -31.89 17.78
C HIS A 436 10.06 -30.38 17.75
N VAL A 437 11.06 -29.56 18.10
CA VAL A 437 10.92 -28.09 18.21
C VAL A 437 10.48 -27.43 16.90
N GLY A 438 10.85 -28.03 15.78
CA GLY A 438 10.49 -27.60 14.43
C GLY A 438 9.14 -28.12 13.94
N TYR A 439 8.40 -28.93 14.71
CA TYR A 439 7.13 -29.48 14.25
C TYR A 439 6.10 -28.36 14.00
N ALA A 440 5.68 -28.21 12.74
CA ALA A 440 4.71 -27.18 12.34
C ALA A 440 3.28 -27.67 12.52
N GLY A 441 3.03 -28.95 12.23
CA GLY A 441 1.72 -29.58 12.40
C GLY A 441 1.50 -30.75 11.45
N GLU A 442 0.35 -31.39 11.63
CA GLU A 442 -0.26 -32.34 10.70
C GLU A 442 -1.32 -31.60 9.88
N TYR A 443 -1.37 -31.86 8.58
CA TYR A 443 -2.29 -31.25 7.64
C TYR A 443 -2.93 -32.33 6.78
N LYS A 444 -4.25 -32.22 6.58
CA LYS A 444 -5.03 -33.12 5.74
C LYS A 444 -5.44 -32.41 4.46
N LYS A 445 -5.22 -33.04 3.31
CA LYS A 445 -5.60 -32.53 2.00
C LYS A 445 -6.43 -33.56 1.25
N TRP A 446 -7.47 -33.11 0.56
CA TRP A 446 -8.39 -33.97 -0.18
C TRP A 446 -7.99 -34.07 -1.65
N VAL A 447 -8.11 -35.25 -2.24
CA VAL A 447 -7.92 -35.48 -3.67
C VAL A 447 -9.30 -35.51 -4.35
N LYS A 448 -9.65 -34.47 -5.11
CA LYS A 448 -10.89 -34.44 -5.90
C LYS A 448 -10.64 -35.15 -7.24
N GLY A 449 -11.27 -36.30 -7.48
CA GLY A 449 -11.27 -36.94 -8.81
C GLY A 449 -9.95 -37.61 -9.23
N GLY A 450 -9.17 -38.13 -8.29
CA GLY A 450 -7.95 -38.92 -8.54
C GLY A 450 -6.66 -38.12 -8.72
N GLU A 451 -6.76 -36.85 -9.13
CA GLU A 451 -5.63 -35.90 -9.21
C GLU A 451 -6.14 -34.48 -8.96
N SER A 452 -5.54 -33.75 -8.02
CA SER A 452 -5.82 -32.32 -7.82
C SER A 452 -4.59 -31.48 -8.15
N GLU A 453 -4.73 -30.59 -9.15
CA GLU A 453 -3.70 -29.62 -9.53
C GLU A 453 -4.03 -28.22 -9.00
N GLY A 454 -3.04 -27.53 -8.45
CA GLY A 454 -3.16 -26.14 -8.03
C GLY A 454 -2.15 -25.74 -6.97
N ILE A 455 -2.56 -24.85 -6.07
CA ILE A 455 -1.71 -24.39 -4.96
C ILE A 455 -2.05 -25.14 -3.66
N PHE A 456 -1.02 -25.66 -3.00
CA PHE A 456 -1.13 -26.29 -1.69
C PHE A 456 -0.47 -25.40 -0.64
N ILE A 457 -1.26 -24.99 0.36
CA ILE A 457 -0.81 -24.06 1.41
C ILE A 457 -0.81 -24.77 2.77
N PHE A 458 0.29 -24.61 3.50
CA PHE A 458 0.49 -25.10 4.86
C PHE A 458 0.79 -23.91 5.76
N ASP A 459 -0.01 -23.72 6.83
CA ASP A 459 0.24 -22.68 7.82
C ASP A 459 1.30 -23.18 8.80
N VAL A 460 2.55 -22.73 8.60
CA VAL A 460 3.73 -23.16 9.36
C VAL A 460 4.13 -22.14 10.43
N THR A 461 3.22 -21.21 10.76
CA THR A 461 3.48 -20.10 11.70
C THR A 461 4.06 -20.56 13.03
N ARG A 462 3.52 -21.65 13.60
CA ARG A 462 3.96 -22.22 14.88
C ARG A 462 5.45 -22.58 14.90
N ALA A 463 5.95 -23.21 13.82
CA ALA A 463 7.35 -23.63 13.73
C ALA A 463 8.28 -22.50 13.28
N ILE A 464 7.79 -21.60 12.43
CA ILE A 464 8.62 -20.53 11.84
C ILE A 464 8.80 -19.36 12.81
N LYS A 465 7.74 -18.88 13.46
CA LYS A 465 7.79 -17.66 14.29
C LYS A 465 8.88 -17.67 15.38
N PRO A 466 9.17 -18.79 16.09
CA PRO A 466 10.22 -18.83 17.11
C PRO A 466 11.66 -18.75 16.56
N ILE A 467 11.89 -19.20 15.32
CA ILE A 467 13.24 -19.34 14.73
C ILE A 467 13.52 -18.30 13.65
N ALA A 468 12.48 -17.71 13.07
CA ALA A 468 12.58 -16.82 11.92
C ALA A 468 13.24 -15.51 12.30
N LYS A 469 14.40 -15.22 11.70
CA LYS A 469 15.05 -13.91 11.74
C LYS A 469 15.53 -13.56 10.33
N PRO A 470 15.55 -12.28 9.94
CA PRO A 470 16.14 -11.87 8.67
C PRO A 470 17.57 -12.39 8.51
N GLY A 471 17.87 -12.98 7.35
CA GLY A 471 19.18 -13.56 7.02
C GLY A 471 19.43 -14.98 7.57
N GLU A 472 18.70 -15.42 8.60
CA GLU A 472 18.81 -16.80 9.10
C GLU A 472 18.26 -17.79 8.09
N ARG A 473 18.91 -18.95 8.01
CA ARG A 473 18.52 -19.99 7.07
C ARG A 473 17.42 -20.86 7.64
N VAL A 474 16.35 -21.01 6.88
CA VAL A 474 15.25 -21.93 7.18
C VAL A 474 15.17 -23.00 6.11
N SER A 475 15.11 -24.26 6.54
CA SER A 475 14.71 -25.41 5.72
C SER A 475 13.36 -25.93 6.20
N LEU A 476 12.65 -26.61 5.32
CA LEU A 476 11.36 -27.22 5.61
C LEU A 476 11.39 -28.67 5.16
N SER A 477 10.88 -29.58 5.97
CA SER A 477 10.75 -30.99 5.64
C SER A 477 9.28 -31.34 5.59
N LEU A 478 8.85 -31.89 4.45
CA LEU A 478 7.48 -32.32 4.20
C LEU A 478 7.46 -33.85 4.17
N PHE A 479 6.63 -34.46 4.99
CA PHE A 479 6.34 -35.89 5.01
C PHE A 479 4.95 -36.13 4.42
N VAL A 480 4.84 -37.16 3.58
CA VAL A 480 3.57 -37.72 3.08
C VAL A 480 3.38 -39.05 3.79
N ASP A 481 2.38 -39.12 4.66
CA ASP A 481 2.17 -40.26 5.55
C ASP A 481 1.20 -41.31 5.00
N THR A 482 0.43 -40.94 3.98
CA THR A 482 -0.57 -41.83 3.36
C THR A 482 0.09 -42.77 2.34
N ASN A 483 -0.16 -44.07 2.49
CA ASN A 483 0.32 -45.08 1.55
C ASN A 483 -0.38 -44.95 0.20
N GLY A 484 0.35 -45.10 -0.91
CA GLY A 484 -0.24 -44.96 -2.25
C GLY A 484 -0.46 -43.52 -2.71
N ALA A 485 0.00 -42.53 -1.92
CA ALA A 485 -0.04 -41.13 -2.32
C ALA A 485 1.24 -40.70 -3.05
N SER A 486 1.11 -39.83 -4.04
CA SER A 486 2.23 -39.11 -4.64
C SER A 486 1.90 -37.62 -4.73
N PHE A 487 2.86 -36.79 -4.36
CA PHE A 487 2.75 -35.34 -4.35
C PHE A 487 3.86 -34.74 -5.18
N SER A 488 3.54 -33.88 -6.14
CA SER A 488 4.51 -33.21 -7.00
C SER A 488 4.23 -31.72 -7.07
N TRP A 489 5.24 -30.92 -7.43
CA TRP A 489 5.13 -29.46 -7.53
C TRP A 489 6.20 -28.87 -8.43
N ALA A 490 5.92 -27.68 -8.98
CA ALA A 490 6.89 -26.92 -9.76
C ALA A 490 7.70 -25.93 -8.90
N GLU A 491 7.04 -25.25 -7.95
CA GLU A 491 7.65 -24.18 -7.16
C GLU A 491 7.26 -24.27 -5.69
N VAL A 492 8.18 -23.85 -4.81
CA VAL A 492 7.96 -23.76 -3.36
C VAL A 492 8.37 -22.38 -2.88
N GLU A 493 7.51 -21.75 -2.10
CA GLU A 493 7.80 -20.46 -1.46
C GLU A 493 7.32 -20.45 0.00
N LEU A 494 7.98 -19.63 0.82
CA LEU A 494 7.52 -19.28 2.17
C LEU A 494 7.15 -17.81 2.18
N ALA A 495 5.87 -17.52 2.42
CA ALA A 495 5.36 -16.16 2.57
C ALA A 495 5.20 -15.81 4.05
N LEU A 496 5.93 -14.81 4.52
CA LEU A 496 5.83 -14.25 5.86
C LEU A 496 4.98 -12.98 5.81
N LEU A 497 3.84 -12.99 6.50
CA LEU A 497 2.98 -11.82 6.68
C LEU A 497 3.40 -11.15 7.98
N VAL A 498 3.95 -9.95 7.87
CA VAL A 498 4.55 -9.20 8.98
C VAL A 498 3.76 -7.93 9.23
N ARG A 499 3.29 -7.72 10.47
CA ARG A 499 2.58 -6.48 10.85
C ARG A 499 3.55 -5.30 10.93
N GLU A 500 3.09 -4.15 10.46
CA GLU A 500 3.86 -2.91 10.41
C GLU A 500 3.61 -2.00 11.61
N PHE A 501 2.40 -2.03 12.14
CA PHE A 501 2.00 -1.30 13.33
C PHE A 501 1.91 -2.28 14.51
N GLY A 502 2.34 -1.84 15.70
CA GLY A 502 2.07 -2.57 16.94
C GLY A 502 0.58 -2.51 17.28
N ASP A 503 0.12 -3.43 18.13
CA ASP A 503 -1.27 -3.47 18.63
C ASP A 503 -1.69 -2.19 19.37
#